data_AF-A0A821Z2S8-F1
#
_entry.id   AF-A0A821Z2S8-F1
#
_cell.length_a   1.000
_cell.length_b   1.000
_cell.length_c   1.000
_cell.angle_alpha   90.00
_cell.angle_beta   90.00
_cell.angle_gamma   90.00
#
_symmetry.space_group_name_H-M   'P 1'
#
loop_
_entity.id
_entity.type
_entity.pdbx_description
1 polymer ?
#
loop_
_entity_poly.entity_id
_entity_poly.type
_entity_poly.pdbx_seq_one_letter_code
_entity_poly.pdbx_strand_id
1 'polypeptide(L)'
;MECEIRYRYHDLNVYSLSALTMKPESDIFSFVQISENTSSNHVILSVVTSNITSCKRKNEPTMLNQIVWIHDRQESILLKIDPQEEYAYVFASSFVLSYNLFTKKVVQSFNNTFFDENVETFIPKAVDLTNELAIVIGYSSYQRFDIDLWKIYAIQLRPKMASLCPISNASDIIDRIIRMGKSEQTSKNRNYGMSVSINPSGRFTAFGSTLLNLVRIYEISDNKNCARGNVRFGTIRPNIGSNMEDMGFGRSGAWLDDKGTLAVLVYKSRNQTWSESEIYVFKNISTNTNIVDAQPTFILPNNQQTFAPLRKASFLSILAHANNLLILRNDHKYLYVPATEAGNLPTLIDSYPIVSFSIGLHTHTENIQVTINGPYFIGALRLCLYGSQVIEDTLSGIHRLRKLDVCNIFFTENQTIGLSSNFNVRLIKIINITEPLIGNDKIIFDGRWTPTIKNVDDLSDELYFEKDGQYLRYASNTTKFIIRFKEETYFLENIQSPI
;
A
#
# COMPACT_ATOMS: atom_id res chain seq x y z
N MET A 1 1.11 -20.06 8.04
CA MET A 1 -0.05 -20.92 8.32
C MET A 1 -1.27 -20.18 7.75
N GLU A 2 -1.90 -20.68 6.68
CA GLU A 2 -3.06 -20.04 6.06
C GLU A 2 -4.34 -20.71 6.58
N CYS A 3 -5.23 -19.94 7.24
CA CYS A 3 -6.59 -20.39 7.53
C CYS A 3 -7.53 -19.74 6.50
N GLU A 4 -8.10 -20.54 5.61
CA GLU A 4 -9.09 -20.11 4.62
C GLU A 4 -10.50 -20.29 5.20
N ILE A 5 -11.16 -19.19 5.60
CA ILE A 5 -12.57 -19.22 6.00
C ILE A 5 -13.42 -19.11 4.73
N ARG A 6 -14.05 -20.21 4.31
CA ARG A 6 -14.96 -20.23 3.15
C ARG A 6 -16.38 -19.89 3.59
N TYR A 7 -16.83 -18.69 3.25
CA TYR A 7 -18.24 -18.31 3.31
C TYR A 7 -18.97 -18.93 2.11
N ARG A 8 -19.51 -20.14 2.28
CA ARG A 8 -20.40 -20.75 1.29
C ARG A 8 -21.75 -21.04 1.92
N TYR A 9 -22.50 -19.98 2.21
CA TYR A 9 -23.95 -20.09 2.32
C TYR A 9 -24.50 -19.62 0.97
N HIS A 10 -25.06 -20.56 0.20
CA HIS A 10 -25.54 -20.31 -1.16
C HIS A 10 -26.65 -19.24 -1.23
N ASP A 11 -27.26 -18.91 -0.09
CA ASP A 11 -28.34 -17.97 0.08
C ASP A 11 -27.92 -16.62 0.69
N LEU A 12 -26.68 -16.44 1.13
CA LEU A 12 -26.22 -15.19 1.76
C LEU A 12 -25.31 -14.36 0.85
N ASN A 13 -25.67 -13.10 0.63
CA ASN A 13 -24.84 -12.09 0.00
C ASN A 13 -24.10 -11.28 1.09
N VAL A 14 -22.80 -11.51 1.29
CA VAL A 14 -21.99 -10.79 2.27
C VAL A 14 -21.60 -9.43 1.71
N TYR A 15 -22.00 -8.35 2.39
CA TYR A 15 -21.68 -6.98 1.97
C TYR A 15 -20.37 -6.48 2.57
N SER A 16 -20.15 -6.74 3.86
CA SER A 16 -19.01 -6.19 4.59
C SER A 16 -18.62 -7.07 5.77
N LEU A 17 -17.34 -7.02 6.14
CA LEU A 17 -16.74 -7.78 7.21
C LEU A 17 -15.67 -6.94 7.90
N SER A 18 -15.59 -7.03 9.22
CA SER A 18 -14.55 -6.40 10.03
C SER A 18 -14.03 -7.38 11.07
N ALA A 19 -12.71 -7.56 11.13
CA ALA A 19 -12.08 -8.39 12.14
C ALA A 19 -12.05 -7.67 13.50
N LEU A 20 -12.05 -8.44 14.58
CA LEU A 20 -11.79 -7.99 15.94
C LEU A 20 -10.32 -8.26 16.29
N THR A 21 -9.78 -7.49 17.21
CA THR A 21 -8.40 -7.58 17.67
C THR A 21 -8.20 -8.93 18.34
N MET A 22 -7.24 -9.68 17.81
CA MET A 22 -6.82 -10.93 18.40
C MET A 22 -6.02 -10.63 19.65
N LYS A 23 -6.41 -11.21 20.79
CA LYS A 23 -5.52 -11.20 21.96
C LYS A 23 -4.34 -12.12 21.65
N PRO A 24 -3.08 -11.67 21.85
CA PRO A 24 -1.88 -12.46 21.51
C PRO A 24 -1.86 -13.85 22.15
N GLU A 25 -2.48 -13.99 23.32
CA GLU A 25 -2.55 -15.24 24.10
C GLU A 25 -3.75 -16.13 23.74
N SER A 26 -4.64 -15.67 22.87
CA SER A 26 -5.83 -16.42 22.48
C SER A 26 -5.67 -17.03 21.09
N ASP A 27 -5.88 -18.33 20.98
CA ASP A 27 -6.12 -18.99 19.69
C ASP A 27 -7.51 -18.65 19.13
N ILE A 28 -8.12 -17.55 19.54
CA ILE A 28 -9.49 -17.19 19.16
C ILE A 28 -9.43 -16.05 18.16
N PHE A 29 -9.94 -16.32 16.96
CA PHE A 29 -10.18 -15.32 15.94
C PHE A 29 -11.67 -14.97 15.94
N SER A 30 -11.99 -13.67 16.02
CA SER A 30 -13.37 -13.20 15.91
C SER A 30 -13.51 -12.12 14.85
N PHE A 31 -14.66 -12.10 14.20
CA PHE A 31 -15.01 -11.06 13.24
C PHE A 31 -16.51 -10.79 13.26
N VAL A 32 -16.88 -9.63 12.76
CA VAL A 32 -18.26 -9.23 12.55
C VAL A 32 -18.50 -9.19 11.05
N GLN A 33 -19.60 -9.76 10.59
CA GLN A 33 -20.02 -9.69 9.19
C GLN A 33 -21.45 -9.18 9.10
N ILE A 34 -21.75 -8.54 7.98
CA ILE A 34 -23.11 -8.21 7.59
C ILE A 34 -23.41 -8.77 6.21
N SER A 35 -24.53 -9.48 6.13
CA SER A 35 -24.98 -10.19 4.94
C SER A 35 -26.48 -10.02 4.74
N GLU A 36 -26.97 -10.28 3.53
CA GLU A 36 -28.40 -10.31 3.22
C GLU A 36 -28.76 -11.70 2.71
N ASN A 37 -29.84 -12.27 3.24
CA ASN A 37 -30.40 -13.49 2.69
C ASN A 37 -31.13 -13.17 1.38
N THR A 38 -30.62 -13.70 0.28
CA THR A 38 -31.12 -13.47 -1.08
C THR A 38 -32.55 -13.98 -1.31
N SER A 39 -33.03 -14.92 -0.48
CA SER A 39 -34.39 -15.47 -0.59
C SER A 39 -35.42 -14.66 0.20
N SER A 40 -35.02 -14.10 1.35
CA SER A 40 -35.93 -13.40 2.26
C SER A 40 -35.69 -11.89 2.32
N ASN A 41 -34.64 -11.38 1.65
CA ASN A 41 -34.12 -10.03 1.76
C ASN A 41 -33.80 -9.58 3.21
N HIS A 42 -33.58 -10.52 4.12
CA HIS A 42 -33.26 -10.19 5.51
C HIS A 42 -31.79 -9.87 5.67
N VAL A 43 -31.49 -8.76 6.34
CA VAL A 43 -30.11 -8.41 6.71
C VAL A 43 -29.73 -9.11 8.02
N ILE A 44 -28.60 -9.80 8.01
CA ILE A 44 -28.08 -10.58 9.12
C ILE A 44 -26.73 -10.01 9.51
N LEU A 45 -26.64 -9.52 10.75
CA LEU A 45 -25.38 -9.18 11.41
C LEU A 45 -24.93 -10.41 12.20
N SER A 46 -23.76 -10.95 11.87
CA SER A 46 -23.20 -12.10 12.58
C SER A 46 -21.92 -11.72 13.29
N VAL A 47 -21.78 -12.13 14.55
CA VAL A 47 -20.49 -12.18 15.23
C VAL A 47 -20.03 -13.62 15.18
N VAL A 48 -18.90 -13.85 14.52
CA VAL A 48 -18.36 -15.18 14.30
C VAL A 48 -17.08 -15.32 15.09
N THR A 49 -16.98 -16.38 15.87
CA THR A 49 -15.81 -16.70 16.67
C THR A 49 -15.35 -18.11 16.32
N SER A 50 -14.05 -18.23 15.99
CA SER A 50 -13.42 -19.49 15.60
C SER A 50 -12.11 -19.67 16.35
N ASN A 51 -11.75 -20.91 16.67
CA ASN A 51 -10.45 -21.22 17.23
C ASN A 51 -9.45 -21.49 16.07
N ILE A 52 -8.30 -20.82 16.05
CA ILE A 52 -7.25 -21.00 15.04
C ILE A 52 -6.82 -22.47 14.96
N THR A 53 -6.75 -23.18 16.09
CA THR A 53 -6.45 -24.62 16.12
C THR A 53 -7.57 -25.46 15.50
N SER A 54 -8.82 -24.99 15.58
CA SER A 54 -9.97 -25.61 14.89
C SER A 54 -9.99 -25.35 13.38
N CYS A 55 -9.21 -24.41 12.83
CA CYS A 55 -9.00 -24.38 11.38
C CYS A 55 -8.37 -25.70 10.85
N LYS A 56 -7.70 -26.50 11.70
CA LYS A 56 -7.10 -27.80 11.34
C LYS A 56 -8.06 -28.98 11.41
N ARG A 57 -9.15 -28.89 12.16
CA ARG A 57 -10.14 -29.96 12.36
C ARG A 57 -11.47 -29.34 11.98
N LYS A 58 -12.15 -29.78 10.92
CA LYS A 58 -13.43 -29.28 10.34
C LYS A 58 -14.58 -29.04 11.36
N ASN A 59 -14.34 -28.31 12.42
CA ASN A 59 -15.28 -27.93 13.44
C ASN A 59 -15.87 -26.61 12.97
N GLU A 60 -17.19 -26.53 12.96
CA GLU A 60 -17.90 -25.36 12.50
C GLU A 60 -17.61 -24.19 13.46
N PRO A 61 -17.36 -22.97 12.93
CA PRO A 61 -17.18 -21.80 13.75
C PRO A 61 -18.45 -21.53 14.57
N THR A 62 -18.29 -21.03 15.80
CA THR A 62 -19.44 -20.62 16.59
C THR A 62 -19.96 -19.30 16.03
N MET A 63 -21.15 -19.34 15.44
CA MET A 63 -21.82 -18.16 14.89
C MET A 63 -22.94 -17.72 15.81
N LEU A 64 -22.89 -16.46 16.23
CA LEU A 64 -24.00 -15.80 16.87
C LEU A 64 -24.62 -14.81 15.88
N ASN A 65 -25.80 -15.17 15.38
CA ASN A 65 -26.51 -14.38 14.40
C ASN A 65 -27.54 -13.49 15.08
N GLN A 66 -27.53 -12.22 14.75
CA GLN A 66 -28.65 -11.33 15.01
C GLN A 66 -29.30 -10.95 13.67
N ILE A 67 -30.60 -11.21 13.58
CA ILE A 67 -31.40 -10.84 12.42
C ILE A 67 -31.89 -9.42 12.63
N VAL A 68 -31.57 -8.54 11.67
CA VAL A 68 -32.13 -7.20 11.58
C VAL A 68 -33.20 -7.25 10.50
N TRP A 69 -34.46 -7.08 10.90
CA TRP A 69 -35.60 -7.17 9.99
C TRP A 69 -35.68 -5.91 9.13
N ILE A 70 -35.36 -6.06 7.85
CA ILE A 70 -35.38 -4.98 6.86
C ILE A 70 -36.03 -5.55 5.61
N HIS A 71 -36.98 -4.81 5.05
CA HIS A 71 -37.80 -5.28 3.93
C HIS A 71 -37.30 -4.83 2.56
N ASP A 72 -36.33 -3.90 2.54
CA ASP A 72 -35.78 -3.34 1.31
C ASP A 72 -34.43 -3.96 0.98
N ARG A 73 -34.24 -4.30 -0.30
CA ARG A 73 -32.96 -4.77 -0.82
C ARG A 73 -31.92 -3.67 -0.68
N GLN A 74 -30.74 -4.01 -0.16
CA GLN A 74 -29.68 -3.03 0.02
C GLN A 74 -28.79 -2.92 -1.22
N GLU A 75 -28.44 -1.69 -1.60
CA GLU A 75 -27.48 -1.46 -2.68
C GLU A 75 -26.04 -1.47 -2.16
N SER A 76 -25.85 -1.00 -0.94
CA SER A 76 -24.56 -0.96 -0.25
C SER A 76 -24.78 -1.06 1.25
N ILE A 77 -23.90 -1.82 1.91
CA ILE A 77 -23.82 -1.89 3.36
C ILE A 77 -22.34 -1.85 3.74
N LEU A 78 -21.97 -0.89 4.57
CA LEU A 78 -20.63 -0.77 5.15
C LEU A 78 -20.68 -1.10 6.64
N LEU A 79 -19.70 -1.87 7.10
CA LEU A 79 -19.53 -2.23 8.50
C LEU A 79 -18.17 -1.72 8.99
N LYS A 80 -18.16 -1.08 10.16
CA LYS A 80 -16.94 -0.71 10.89
C LYS A 80 -17.10 -0.99 12.38
N ILE A 81 -16.00 -1.32 13.03
CA ILE A 81 -15.92 -1.55 14.47
C ILE A 81 -15.13 -0.40 15.08
N ASP A 82 -15.56 0.14 16.21
CA ASP A 82 -14.83 1.20 16.90
C ASP A 82 -13.47 0.75 17.41
N PRO A 83 -12.52 1.67 17.63
CA PRO A 83 -11.17 1.29 18.08
C PRO A 83 -11.15 0.59 19.45
N GLN A 84 -12.19 0.76 20.27
CA GLN A 84 -12.38 0.04 21.54
C GLN A 84 -12.98 -1.36 21.36
N GLU A 85 -13.48 -1.68 20.17
CA GLU A 85 -14.18 -2.93 19.87
C GLU A 85 -15.41 -3.18 20.74
N GLU A 86 -16.07 -2.10 21.14
CA GLU A 86 -17.28 -2.11 21.93
C GLU A 86 -18.53 -2.12 21.04
N TYR A 87 -18.44 -1.42 19.90
CA TYR A 87 -19.56 -1.24 18.98
C TYR A 87 -19.18 -1.57 17.54
N ALA A 88 -20.09 -2.25 16.86
CA ALA A 88 -20.13 -2.34 15.41
C ALA A 88 -21.16 -1.33 14.87
N TYR A 89 -20.74 -0.51 13.93
CA TYR A 89 -21.57 0.47 13.24
C TYR A 89 -21.79 0.04 11.79
N VAL A 90 -23.05 0.07 11.38
CA VAL A 90 -23.46 -0.27 10.02
C VAL A 90 -24.07 0.95 9.36
N PHE A 91 -23.64 1.21 8.13
CA PHE A 91 -24.16 2.26 7.28
C PHE A 91 -24.66 1.61 6.00
N ALA A 92 -25.96 1.65 5.78
CA ALA A 92 -26.61 1.04 4.63
C ALA A 92 -27.45 2.05 3.86
N SER A 93 -27.92 1.64 2.68
CA SER A 93 -28.73 2.49 1.81
C SER A 93 -30.09 2.88 2.41
N SER A 94 -30.66 2.07 3.31
CA SER A 94 -31.95 2.37 3.92
C SER A 94 -31.92 2.53 5.45
N PHE A 95 -30.78 2.28 6.10
CA PHE A 95 -30.66 2.35 7.55
C PHE A 95 -29.24 2.60 8.03
N VAL A 96 -29.13 3.07 9.27
CA VAL A 96 -27.89 3.15 10.05
C VAL A 96 -28.15 2.49 11.39
N LEU A 97 -27.26 1.60 11.84
CA LEU A 97 -27.39 0.99 13.17
C LEU A 97 -26.08 0.95 13.94
N SER A 98 -26.22 0.89 15.25
CA SER A 98 -25.14 0.58 16.19
C SER A 98 -25.47 -0.70 16.96
N TYR A 99 -24.50 -1.59 17.03
CA TYR A 99 -24.61 -2.88 17.69
C TYR A 99 -23.53 -2.99 18.76
N ASN A 100 -23.92 -3.26 20.01
CA ASN A 100 -22.97 -3.46 21.09
C ASN A 100 -22.49 -4.91 21.10
N LEU A 101 -21.20 -5.10 20.89
CA LEU A 101 -20.57 -6.41 20.72
C LEU A 101 -20.55 -7.24 22.01
N PHE A 102 -20.54 -6.59 23.17
CA PHE A 102 -20.53 -7.24 24.48
C PHE A 102 -21.92 -7.73 24.91
N THR A 103 -22.90 -6.83 24.86
CA THR A 103 -24.30 -7.11 25.25
C THR A 103 -25.07 -7.85 24.17
N LYS A 104 -24.51 -7.91 22.95
CA LYS A 104 -25.08 -8.56 21.77
C LYS A 104 -26.45 -8.00 21.39
N LYS A 105 -26.63 -6.69 21.53
CA LYS A 105 -27.88 -5.98 21.27
C LYS A 105 -27.68 -4.81 20.31
N VAL A 106 -28.70 -4.58 19.47
CA VAL A 106 -28.81 -3.32 18.73
C VAL A 106 -29.10 -2.22 19.75
N VAL A 107 -28.25 -1.20 19.76
CA VAL A 107 -28.39 -0.05 20.65
C VAL A 107 -29.27 1.01 20.02
N GLN A 108 -29.09 1.25 18.73
CA GLN A 108 -29.83 2.24 17.98
C GLN A 108 -29.94 1.83 16.52
N SER A 109 -31.07 2.17 15.89
CA SER A 109 -31.30 2.00 14.46
C SER A 109 -32.09 3.20 13.97
N PHE A 110 -31.67 3.75 12.83
CA PHE A 110 -32.37 4.81 12.13
C PHE A 110 -32.64 4.37 10.69
N ASN A 111 -33.72 4.86 10.11
CA ASN A 111 -34.03 4.68 8.70
C ASN A 111 -33.34 5.74 7.85
N ASN A 112 -33.47 5.67 6.52
CA ASN A 112 -32.77 6.53 5.56
C ASN A 112 -32.99 8.04 5.76
N THR A 113 -34.14 8.43 6.33
CA THR A 113 -34.43 9.82 6.73
C THR A 113 -33.43 10.39 7.71
N PHE A 114 -32.60 9.52 8.32
CA PHE A 114 -31.46 9.93 9.13
C PHE A 114 -30.59 10.93 8.38
N PHE A 115 -30.17 10.64 7.14
CA PHE A 115 -29.16 11.40 6.41
C PHE A 115 -29.60 12.81 5.97
N ASP A 116 -30.80 12.96 5.42
CA ASP A 116 -31.41 14.23 5.02
C ASP A 116 -32.88 13.94 4.64
N GLU A 117 -33.82 14.69 5.21
CA GLU A 117 -35.26 14.54 4.93
C GLU A 117 -35.59 14.77 3.44
N ASN A 118 -34.73 15.48 2.71
CA ASN A 118 -34.90 15.78 1.29
C ASN A 118 -34.17 14.79 0.36
N VAL A 119 -33.47 13.80 0.91
CA VAL A 119 -32.78 12.76 0.13
C VAL A 119 -33.62 11.50 0.16
N GLU A 120 -33.96 10.95 -1.00
CA GLU A 120 -34.65 9.66 -1.07
C GLU A 120 -33.76 8.50 -0.67
N THR A 121 -32.52 8.52 -1.17
CA THR A 121 -31.56 7.45 -0.99
C THR A 121 -30.15 7.99 -0.84
N PHE A 122 -29.47 7.59 0.24
CA PHE A 122 -28.04 7.77 0.41
C PHE A 122 -27.35 6.41 0.28
N ILE A 123 -26.48 6.23 -0.71
CA ILE A 123 -25.75 4.99 -0.95
C ILE A 123 -24.34 5.16 -0.37
N PRO A 124 -24.03 4.61 0.82
CA PRO A 124 -22.72 4.75 1.42
C PRO A 124 -21.67 3.99 0.60
N LYS A 125 -20.50 4.60 0.38
CA LYS A 125 -19.40 4.00 -0.40
C LYS A 125 -18.11 3.84 0.39
N ALA A 126 -17.84 4.70 1.36
CA ALA A 126 -16.75 4.50 2.31
C ALA A 126 -17.09 5.10 3.68
N VAL A 127 -16.51 4.51 4.72
CA VAL A 127 -16.63 4.97 6.10
C VAL A 127 -15.32 4.76 6.84
N ASP A 128 -15.00 5.72 7.71
CA ASP A 128 -13.96 5.58 8.72
C ASP A 128 -14.44 6.22 10.02
N LEU A 129 -13.87 5.81 11.14
CA LEU A 129 -14.35 6.25 12.45
C LEU A 129 -13.24 6.37 13.49
N THR A 130 -13.52 7.19 14.49
CA THR A 130 -12.81 7.28 15.76
C THR A 130 -13.73 6.78 16.87
N ASN A 131 -13.33 6.97 18.13
CA ASN A 131 -14.17 6.61 19.28
C ASN A 131 -15.43 7.47 19.39
N GLU A 132 -15.38 8.70 18.85
CA GLU A 132 -16.43 9.71 19.04
C GLU A 132 -17.16 10.08 17.74
N LEU A 133 -16.55 9.81 16.59
CA LEU A 133 -16.99 10.34 15.30
C LEU A 133 -16.88 9.26 14.22
N ALA A 134 -17.91 9.12 13.39
CA ALA A 134 -17.82 8.44 12.11
C ALA A 134 -17.93 9.46 10.98
N ILE A 135 -17.11 9.28 9.95
CA ILE A 135 -17.23 9.99 8.69
C ILE A 135 -17.65 9.01 7.60
N VAL A 136 -18.77 9.30 6.94
CA VAL A 136 -19.32 8.48 5.86
C VAL A 136 -19.40 9.31 4.59
N ILE A 137 -18.95 8.75 3.47
CA ILE A 137 -19.07 9.35 2.14
C ILE A 137 -19.86 8.43 1.22
N GLY A 138 -20.70 9.02 0.39
CA GLY A 138 -21.55 8.29 -0.54
C GLY A 138 -22.25 9.18 -1.55
N TYR A 139 -23.20 8.58 -2.27
CA TYR A 139 -24.04 9.25 -3.27
C TYR A 139 -25.43 9.49 -2.69
N SER A 140 -26.00 10.67 -2.94
CA SER A 140 -27.39 10.98 -2.60
C SER A 140 -28.20 11.29 -3.86
N SER A 141 -29.35 10.63 -4.01
CA SER A 141 -30.32 10.89 -5.09
C SER A 141 -31.38 11.90 -4.65
N TYR A 142 -31.66 12.88 -5.52
CA TYR A 142 -32.73 13.87 -5.34
C TYR A 142 -33.79 13.76 -6.46
N GLN A 143 -35.01 13.33 -6.10
CA GLN A 143 -36.18 13.19 -7.00
C GLN A 143 -36.41 14.39 -7.92
N ARG A 144 -36.19 15.59 -7.38
CA ARG A 144 -36.57 16.83 -8.06
C ARG A 144 -35.66 17.19 -9.23
N PHE A 145 -34.43 16.66 -9.26
CA PHE A 145 -33.43 17.08 -10.24
C PHE A 145 -32.86 15.94 -11.06
N ASP A 146 -33.08 14.67 -10.69
CA ASP A 146 -32.42 13.52 -11.33
C ASP A 146 -30.88 13.73 -11.38
N ILE A 147 -30.37 14.34 -10.30
CA ILE A 147 -28.95 14.64 -10.09
C ILE A 147 -28.53 13.90 -8.83
N ASP A 148 -27.48 13.10 -8.98
CA ASP A 148 -26.82 12.46 -7.87
C ASP A 148 -25.64 13.29 -7.41
N LEU A 149 -25.71 13.69 -6.14
CA LEU A 149 -24.68 14.51 -5.51
C LEU A 149 -23.85 13.66 -4.57
N TRP A 150 -22.58 14.00 -4.46
CA TRP A 150 -21.72 13.37 -3.47
C TRP A 150 -21.95 14.05 -2.14
N LYS A 151 -22.15 13.25 -1.11
CA LYS A 151 -22.33 13.76 0.24
C LYS A 151 -21.37 13.11 1.20
N ILE A 152 -20.92 13.94 2.14
CA ILE A 152 -20.08 13.57 3.25
C ILE A 152 -20.83 13.92 4.51
N TYR A 153 -20.96 12.95 5.41
CA TYR A 153 -21.62 13.09 6.69
C TYR A 153 -20.64 12.80 7.81
N ALA A 154 -20.59 13.72 8.78
CA ALA A 154 -20.07 13.46 10.12
C ALA A 154 -21.23 13.00 11.00
N ILE A 155 -20.99 11.93 11.77
CA ILE A 155 -21.96 11.31 12.68
C ILE A 155 -21.28 11.15 14.03
N GLN A 156 -21.79 11.81 15.05
CA GLN A 156 -21.30 11.60 16.41
C GLN A 156 -21.76 10.23 16.92
N LEU A 157 -20.85 9.45 17.50
CA LEU A 157 -21.09 8.04 17.87
C LEU A 157 -21.49 7.85 19.35
N ARG A 158 -20.93 8.66 20.25
CA ARG A 158 -21.08 8.53 21.71
C ARG A 158 -21.68 9.80 22.33
N PRO A 159 -22.52 9.67 23.39
CA PRO A 159 -22.96 8.43 24.09
C PRO A 159 -24.09 7.65 23.38
N LYS A 160 -24.68 8.23 22.34
CA LYS A 160 -25.58 7.58 21.36
C LYS A 160 -25.24 8.19 20.00
N MET A 161 -25.62 7.52 18.91
CA MET A 161 -25.56 8.16 17.61
C MET A 161 -26.46 9.40 17.64
N ALA A 162 -25.84 10.56 17.54
CA ALA A 162 -26.47 11.87 17.62
C ALA A 162 -25.86 12.76 16.52
N SER A 163 -26.55 13.86 16.22
CA SER A 163 -26.08 14.95 15.36
C SER A 163 -25.51 14.50 13.99
N LEU A 164 -26.35 14.57 12.95
CA LEU A 164 -25.94 14.29 11.59
C LEU A 164 -25.59 15.59 10.86
N CYS A 165 -24.34 15.68 10.45
CA CYS A 165 -23.76 16.96 10.08
C CYS A 165 -23.12 16.84 8.71
N PRO A 166 -23.77 17.38 7.65
CA PRO A 166 -23.18 17.37 6.33
C PRO A 166 -21.88 18.19 6.38
N ILE A 167 -20.75 17.56 6.04
CA ILE A 167 -19.43 18.18 6.11
C ILE A 167 -19.23 19.20 5.00
N SER A 168 -19.97 19.06 3.91
CA SER A 168 -19.92 19.97 2.75
C SER A 168 -21.29 20.56 2.48
N ASN A 169 -21.36 21.89 2.31
CA ASN A 169 -22.39 22.45 1.45
C ASN A 169 -22.20 21.84 0.06
N ALA A 170 -23.27 21.37 -0.55
CA ALA A 170 -23.25 20.73 -1.86
C ALA A 170 -22.44 21.52 -2.91
N SER A 171 -22.31 22.85 -2.74
CA SER A 171 -21.61 23.82 -3.59
C SER A 171 -20.11 23.57 -3.82
N ASP A 172 -19.34 23.10 -2.83
CA ASP A 172 -17.87 23.01 -2.98
C ASP A 172 -17.42 21.72 -3.71
N ILE A 173 -18.34 20.77 -3.91
CA ILE A 173 -18.12 19.55 -4.70
C ILE A 173 -18.83 19.67 -6.08
N ILE A 174 -19.32 20.87 -6.46
CA ILE A 174 -20.01 21.13 -7.75
C ILE A 174 -19.05 21.28 -8.95
N ASP A 175 -17.73 21.17 -8.77
CA ASP A 175 -16.81 21.41 -9.90
C ASP A 175 -16.98 20.45 -11.09
N ARG A 176 -17.68 19.33 -10.93
CA ARG A 176 -18.33 18.61 -12.04
C ARG A 176 -19.63 17.99 -11.56
N ILE A 177 -20.79 18.54 -11.94
CA ILE A 177 -22.06 17.81 -11.90
C ILE A 177 -21.93 16.66 -12.90
N ILE A 178 -21.44 15.51 -12.45
CA ILE A 178 -21.43 14.30 -13.26
C ILE A 178 -22.79 13.65 -13.04
N ARG A 179 -23.66 13.75 -14.04
CA ARG A 179 -24.89 12.95 -14.11
C ARG A 179 -24.47 11.49 -14.28
N MET A 180 -24.30 10.78 -13.17
CA MET A 180 -24.14 9.33 -13.23
C MET A 180 -25.53 8.72 -13.41
N GLY A 181 -25.70 7.81 -14.37
CA GLY A 181 -26.95 7.04 -14.44
C GLY A 181 -27.12 6.18 -13.18
N LYS A 182 -28.36 5.93 -12.72
CA LYS A 182 -28.65 5.01 -11.60
C LYS A 182 -27.99 3.63 -11.76
N SER A 183 -27.83 3.15 -12.99
CA SER A 183 -27.11 1.90 -13.30
C SER A 183 -25.60 1.97 -13.01
N GLU A 184 -24.97 3.13 -13.17
CA GLU A 184 -23.55 3.32 -12.89
C GLU A 184 -23.26 3.36 -11.38
N GLN A 185 -24.20 3.88 -10.59
CA GLN A 185 -24.10 3.99 -9.12
C GLN A 185 -24.30 2.66 -8.39
N THR A 186 -25.23 1.85 -8.90
CA THR A 186 -25.54 0.49 -8.42
C THR A 186 -24.55 -0.54 -8.95
N SER A 187 -23.89 -0.25 -10.08
CA SER A 187 -22.88 -1.15 -10.61
C SER A 187 -21.72 -1.29 -9.61
N LYS A 188 -21.21 -2.51 -9.47
CA LYS A 188 -19.91 -2.81 -8.81
C LYS A 188 -18.72 -2.22 -9.59
N ASN A 189 -18.94 -1.16 -10.38
CA ASN A 189 -17.95 -0.55 -11.23
C ASN A 189 -16.91 0.13 -10.35
N ARG A 190 -15.68 -0.35 -10.49
CA ARG A 190 -14.52 0.06 -9.70
C ARG A 190 -14.17 1.54 -9.91
N ASN A 191 -14.69 2.15 -10.98
CA ASN A 191 -14.45 3.55 -11.36
C ASN A 191 -15.23 4.57 -10.50
N TYR A 192 -16.13 4.10 -9.63
CA TYR A 192 -16.89 4.94 -8.69
C TYR A 192 -16.52 4.63 -7.22
N GLY A 193 -15.35 4.02 -7.01
CA GLY A 193 -14.83 3.79 -5.67
C GLY A 193 -14.52 5.12 -4.97
N MET A 194 -14.93 5.21 -3.72
CA MET A 194 -14.57 6.30 -2.81
C MET A 194 -13.74 5.74 -1.66
N SER A 195 -12.94 6.59 -1.04
CA SER A 195 -12.28 6.27 0.23
C SER A 195 -12.42 7.41 1.21
N VAL A 196 -12.42 7.06 2.49
CA VAL A 196 -12.31 8.01 3.59
C VAL A 196 -11.30 7.48 4.58
N SER A 197 -10.47 8.36 5.13
CA SER A 197 -9.58 8.04 6.23
C SER A 197 -9.46 9.23 7.17
N ILE A 198 -9.63 8.98 8.45
CA ILE A 198 -9.42 9.94 9.54
C ILE A 198 -7.99 9.73 10.06
N ASN A 199 -7.26 10.82 10.30
CA ASN A 199 -5.92 10.68 10.87
C ASN A 199 -6.00 10.22 12.33
N PRO A 200 -4.93 9.61 12.89
CA PRO A 200 -4.98 9.04 14.24
C PRO A 200 -5.41 10.03 15.35
N SER A 201 -5.13 11.32 15.20
CA SER A 201 -5.53 12.38 16.14
C SER A 201 -6.99 12.82 15.99
N GLY A 202 -7.71 12.35 14.96
CA GLY A 202 -9.09 12.72 14.68
C GLY A 202 -9.28 14.13 14.11
N ARG A 203 -8.20 14.86 13.82
CA ARG A 203 -8.23 16.28 13.41
C ARG A 203 -8.43 16.47 11.91
N PHE A 204 -7.95 15.54 11.08
CA PHE A 204 -7.98 15.64 9.63
C PHE A 204 -8.66 14.42 9.02
N THR A 205 -9.41 14.65 7.95
CA THR A 205 -10.00 13.59 7.14
C THR A 205 -9.60 13.75 5.68
N ALA A 206 -9.22 12.64 5.08
CA ALA A 206 -8.93 12.52 3.66
C ALA A 206 -10.08 11.81 2.94
N PHE A 207 -10.56 12.39 1.83
CA PHE A 207 -11.60 11.83 0.97
C PHE A 207 -11.05 11.60 -0.42
N GLY A 208 -10.93 10.34 -0.81
CA GLY A 208 -10.49 9.98 -2.15
C GLY A 208 -11.67 9.71 -3.08
N SER A 209 -11.53 10.13 -4.34
CA SER A 209 -12.46 9.73 -5.38
C SER A 209 -11.79 9.44 -6.70
N THR A 210 -12.04 8.21 -7.16
CA THR A 210 -11.58 7.68 -8.44
C THR A 210 -12.11 8.46 -9.64
N LEU A 211 -13.39 8.85 -9.61
CA LEU A 211 -14.02 9.57 -10.73
C LEU A 211 -13.38 10.94 -10.99
N LEU A 212 -12.89 11.59 -9.92
CA LEU A 212 -12.20 12.88 -10.02
C LEU A 212 -10.67 12.74 -9.96
N ASN A 213 -10.15 11.52 -9.81
CA ASN A 213 -8.74 11.21 -9.62
C ASN A 213 -8.04 12.15 -8.61
N LEU A 214 -8.66 12.39 -7.45
CA LEU A 214 -8.15 13.30 -6.43
C LEU A 214 -8.41 12.81 -5.00
N VAL A 215 -7.68 13.40 -4.06
CA VAL A 215 -7.94 13.27 -2.63
C VAL A 215 -8.11 14.67 -2.02
N ARG A 216 -9.22 14.91 -1.33
CA ARG A 216 -9.47 16.17 -0.60
C ARG A 216 -9.18 16.00 0.88
N ILE A 217 -8.63 17.03 1.50
CA ILE A 217 -8.31 17.05 2.92
C ILE A 217 -9.16 18.11 3.61
N TYR A 218 -9.82 17.72 4.70
CA TYR A 218 -10.61 18.60 5.55
C TYR A 218 -10.10 18.51 6.98
N GLU A 219 -10.11 19.64 7.68
CA GLU A 219 -9.96 19.66 9.13
C GLU A 219 -11.34 19.48 9.77
N ILE A 220 -11.41 18.56 10.73
CA ILE A 220 -12.54 18.39 11.62
C ILE A 220 -12.34 19.41 12.74
N SER A 221 -13.19 20.43 12.78
CA SER A 221 -13.13 21.41 13.88
C SER A 221 -13.50 20.76 15.21
N ASP A 222 -12.82 21.17 16.28
CA ASP A 222 -13.03 20.69 17.67
C ASP A 222 -14.43 21.01 18.23
N ASN A 223 -15.27 21.71 17.47
CA ASN A 223 -16.58 22.11 17.94
C ASN A 223 -17.53 20.90 17.88
N LYS A 224 -17.57 20.16 19.01
CA LYS A 224 -18.37 18.94 19.28
C LYS A 224 -19.87 19.02 18.95
N ASN A 225 -20.35 20.21 18.58
CA ASN A 225 -21.73 20.49 18.20
C ASN A 225 -21.83 20.92 16.73
N CYS A 226 -21.26 20.18 15.79
CA CYS A 226 -21.61 20.30 14.35
C CYS A 226 -21.69 21.73 13.79
N ALA A 227 -20.87 22.64 14.31
CA ALA A 227 -21.05 24.06 14.06
C ALA A 227 -20.23 24.45 12.84
N ARG A 228 -20.79 24.17 11.64
CA ARG A 228 -20.51 24.85 10.35
C ARG A 228 -19.10 25.46 10.18
N GLY A 229 -18.05 24.66 10.37
CA GLY A 229 -16.68 25.14 10.34
C GLY A 229 -15.72 24.10 9.80
N ASN A 230 -16.01 23.53 8.63
CA ASN A 230 -15.04 22.70 7.92
C ASN A 230 -14.35 23.58 6.89
N VAL A 231 -13.14 24.04 7.23
CA VAL A 231 -12.28 24.70 6.24
C VAL A 231 -11.69 23.60 5.37
N ARG A 232 -11.80 23.73 4.04
CA ARG A 232 -11.07 22.88 3.10
C ARG A 232 -9.58 23.18 3.25
N PHE A 233 -8.77 22.18 3.60
CA PHE A 233 -7.33 22.35 3.82
C PHE A 233 -6.47 22.05 2.60
N GLY A 234 -6.94 21.24 1.65
CA GLY A 234 -6.11 20.92 0.49
C GLY A 234 -6.74 19.95 -0.50
N THR A 235 -6.09 19.79 -1.65
CA THR A 235 -6.48 18.84 -2.69
C THR A 235 -5.25 18.23 -3.36
N ILE A 236 -5.03 16.96 -3.09
CA ILE A 236 -3.96 16.19 -3.70
C ILE A 236 -4.46 15.69 -5.06
N ARG A 237 -3.72 16.05 -6.10
CA ARG A 237 -3.85 15.50 -7.45
C ARG A 237 -2.48 14.94 -7.87
N PRO A 238 -2.44 13.77 -8.51
CA PRO A 238 -1.21 13.27 -9.07
C PRO A 238 -0.77 14.20 -10.21
N ASN A 239 0.40 14.80 -10.10
CA ASN A 239 1.01 15.61 -11.15
C ASN A 239 1.65 14.70 -12.20
N ILE A 240 0.79 14.06 -12.99
CA ILE A 240 1.13 13.17 -14.10
C ILE A 240 0.38 13.76 -15.29
N GLY A 241 1.08 14.02 -16.40
CA GLY A 241 0.59 14.79 -17.55
C GLY A 241 -0.78 14.36 -18.11
N SER A 242 -1.23 15.04 -19.17
CA SER A 242 -2.60 15.14 -19.72
C SER A 242 -3.49 13.89 -19.93
N ASN A 243 -3.06 12.67 -19.57
CA ASN A 243 -3.84 11.42 -19.66
C ASN A 243 -4.30 10.93 -18.28
N MET A 244 -5.05 11.76 -17.54
CA MET A 244 -5.51 11.43 -16.17
C MET A 244 -6.76 10.55 -16.09
N GLU A 245 -7.45 10.28 -17.20
CA GLU A 245 -8.86 9.84 -17.17
C GLU A 245 -9.11 8.45 -16.55
N ASP A 246 -8.09 7.58 -16.37
CA ASP A 246 -8.27 6.20 -15.90
C ASP A 246 -7.32 5.77 -14.76
N MET A 247 -6.79 6.71 -13.96
CA MET A 247 -5.79 6.36 -12.93
C MET A 247 -6.38 5.76 -11.64
N GLY A 248 -7.70 5.84 -11.43
CA GLY A 248 -8.34 5.37 -10.20
C GLY A 248 -7.71 5.94 -8.93
N PHE A 249 -7.18 7.17 -8.98
CA PHE A 249 -6.50 7.80 -7.85
C PHE A 249 -7.51 8.14 -6.75
N GLY A 250 -7.16 7.86 -5.49
CA GLY A 250 -8.07 8.08 -4.36
C GLY A 250 -9.08 6.95 -4.13
N ARG A 251 -8.95 5.81 -4.80
CA ARG A 251 -9.81 4.63 -4.53
C ARG A 251 -9.65 4.09 -3.11
N SER A 252 -8.45 4.17 -2.58
CA SER A 252 -8.12 3.78 -1.21
C SER A 252 -7.04 4.75 -0.72
N GLY A 253 -7.18 5.19 0.52
CA GLY A 253 -6.20 6.05 1.16
C GLY A 253 -6.24 5.82 2.66
N ALA A 254 -5.09 5.97 3.31
CA ALA A 254 -4.96 5.76 4.74
C ALA A 254 -3.91 6.69 5.32
N TRP A 255 -4.27 7.38 6.41
CA TRP A 255 -3.30 8.14 7.20
C TRP A 255 -2.36 7.18 7.91
N LEU A 256 -1.06 7.46 7.84
CA LEU A 256 -0.04 6.66 8.49
C LEU A 256 0.31 7.20 9.86
N ASP A 257 0.20 8.50 10.07
CA ASP A 257 0.58 9.16 11.31
C ASP A 257 -0.18 10.48 11.52
N ASP A 258 0.03 11.08 12.69
CA ASP A 258 -0.49 12.42 13.04
C ASP A 258 0.34 13.58 12.51
N LYS A 259 1.49 13.27 11.90
CA LYS A 259 2.41 14.27 11.32
C LYS A 259 2.02 14.63 9.90
N GLY A 260 0.90 14.09 9.40
CA GLY A 260 0.36 14.40 8.10
C GLY A 260 0.92 13.52 6.98
N THR A 261 1.30 12.27 7.28
CA THR A 261 1.66 11.28 6.27
C THR A 261 0.44 10.51 5.78
N LEU A 262 0.17 10.53 4.48
CA LEU A 262 -0.97 9.85 3.85
C LEU A 262 -0.48 8.93 2.73
N ALA A 263 -0.92 7.68 2.74
CA ALA A 263 -0.76 6.76 1.62
C ALA A 263 -2.02 6.74 0.75
N VAL A 264 -1.88 6.79 -0.57
CA VAL A 264 -2.99 6.78 -1.53
C VAL A 264 -2.72 5.76 -2.63
N LEU A 265 -3.70 4.91 -2.90
CA LEU A 265 -3.65 3.91 -3.96
C LEU A 265 -3.98 4.54 -5.32
N VAL A 266 -3.23 4.11 -6.33
CA VAL A 266 -3.34 4.52 -7.73
C VAL A 266 -3.37 3.25 -8.61
N TYR A 267 -4.30 3.18 -9.56
CA TYR A 267 -4.41 2.11 -10.55
C TYR A 267 -3.92 2.62 -11.90
N LYS A 268 -2.64 2.46 -12.21
CA LYS A 268 -2.10 2.88 -13.52
C LYS A 268 -2.30 1.78 -14.55
N SER A 269 -3.09 2.04 -15.59
CA SER A 269 -3.44 0.99 -16.56
C SER A 269 -2.43 0.72 -17.67
N ARG A 270 -1.33 1.47 -17.89
CA ARG A 270 -0.60 1.32 -19.18
C ARG A 270 0.93 1.22 -19.28
N ASN A 271 1.79 1.58 -18.31
CA ASN A 271 3.23 1.70 -18.63
C ASN A 271 4.24 1.01 -17.68
N GLN A 272 3.81 0.16 -16.75
CA GLN A 272 4.76 -0.60 -15.92
C GLN A 272 4.64 -2.10 -16.14
N THR A 273 5.77 -2.75 -16.38
CA THR A 273 5.84 -4.20 -16.62
C THR A 273 5.65 -5.01 -15.34
N TRP A 274 5.82 -4.39 -14.16
CA TRP A 274 5.88 -5.07 -12.86
C TRP A 274 4.70 -4.81 -11.91
N SER A 275 3.82 -3.83 -12.15
CA SER A 275 2.63 -3.59 -11.30
C SER A 275 1.51 -2.87 -12.05
N GLU A 276 0.25 -3.25 -11.78
CA GLU A 276 -0.96 -2.57 -12.29
C GLU A 276 -1.44 -1.43 -11.36
N SER A 277 -0.75 -1.25 -10.22
CA SER A 277 -1.12 -0.29 -9.20
C SER A 277 0.09 0.19 -8.40
N GLU A 278 0.03 1.41 -7.91
CA GLU A 278 1.07 2.03 -7.08
C GLU A 278 0.44 2.64 -5.82
N ILE A 279 1.22 2.78 -4.77
CA ILE A 279 0.85 3.48 -3.55
C ILE A 279 1.75 4.70 -3.41
N TYR A 280 1.12 5.87 -3.39
CA TYR A 280 1.77 7.16 -3.33
C TYR A 280 1.70 7.65 -1.89
N VAL A 281 2.85 7.91 -1.31
CA VAL A 281 2.96 8.41 0.06
C VAL A 281 3.32 9.88 0.02
N PHE A 282 2.49 10.69 0.66
CA PHE A 282 2.62 12.13 0.79
C PHE A 282 2.93 12.44 2.25
N LYS A 283 3.80 13.43 2.51
CA LYS A 283 4.15 13.89 3.87
C LYS A 283 3.76 15.34 4.07
N ASN A 284 3.67 15.75 5.35
CA ASN A 284 3.43 17.13 5.77
C ASN A 284 2.11 17.73 5.23
N ILE A 285 1.10 16.88 5.05
CA ILE A 285 -0.21 17.32 4.54
C ILE A 285 -0.93 18.22 5.56
N SER A 286 -0.76 17.94 6.85
CA SER A 286 -1.43 18.67 7.95
C SER A 286 -0.91 20.09 8.16
N THR A 287 0.20 20.48 7.53
CA THR A 287 0.87 21.78 7.74
C THR A 287 0.75 22.76 6.58
N ASN A 288 0.19 22.35 5.44
CA ASN A 288 0.17 23.19 4.23
C ASN A 288 -1.24 23.31 3.66
N THR A 289 -1.84 24.50 3.80
CA THR A 289 -3.24 24.82 3.48
C THR A 289 -3.53 24.99 1.98
N ASN A 290 -2.50 24.89 1.13
CA ASN A 290 -2.62 25.08 -0.33
C ASN A 290 -1.91 23.96 -1.10
N ILE A 291 -2.11 22.71 -0.69
CA ILE A 291 -1.62 21.58 -1.49
C ILE A 291 -2.54 21.45 -2.70
N VAL A 292 -2.05 21.89 -3.85
CA VAL A 292 -2.53 21.53 -5.19
C VAL A 292 -1.32 20.89 -5.89
N ASP A 293 -1.50 19.71 -6.49
CA ASP A 293 -0.45 18.99 -7.22
C ASP A 293 0.77 18.55 -6.39
N ALA A 294 0.55 18.09 -5.15
CA ALA A 294 1.62 17.50 -4.34
C ALA A 294 2.30 16.33 -5.07
N GLN A 295 3.64 16.33 -5.04
CA GLN A 295 4.45 15.21 -5.49
C GLN A 295 4.54 14.16 -4.36
N PRO A 296 4.41 12.86 -4.66
CA PRO A 296 4.62 11.83 -3.67
C PRO A 296 6.07 11.87 -3.18
N THR A 297 6.26 11.80 -1.87
CA THR A 297 7.59 11.64 -1.26
C THR A 297 8.13 10.23 -1.48
N PHE A 298 7.24 9.26 -1.67
CA PHE A 298 7.59 7.86 -1.90
C PHE A 298 6.51 7.15 -2.72
N ILE A 299 6.92 6.22 -3.57
CA ILE A 299 6.03 5.39 -4.40
C ILE A 299 6.38 3.92 -4.15
N LEU A 300 5.35 3.08 -3.98
CA LEU A 300 5.45 1.63 -3.83
C LEU A 300 4.65 0.94 -4.95
N PRO A 301 5.23 0.04 -5.76
CA PRO A 301 6.65 -0.31 -5.80
C PRO A 301 7.54 0.85 -6.24
N ASN A 302 8.83 0.77 -5.92
CA ASN A 302 9.87 1.55 -6.62
C ASN A 302 11.02 0.63 -7.07
N ASN A 303 11.95 1.20 -7.84
CA ASN A 303 13.11 0.51 -8.38
C ASN A 303 14.10 -0.06 -7.34
N GLN A 304 13.96 0.31 -6.06
CA GLN A 304 14.77 -0.24 -4.95
C GLN A 304 14.07 -1.44 -4.28
N GLN A 305 12.79 -1.66 -4.56
CA GLN A 305 11.97 -2.73 -4.01
C GLN A 305 11.59 -3.67 -5.14
N THR A 306 12.49 -4.63 -5.44
CA THR A 306 12.14 -5.76 -6.30
C THR A 306 11.13 -6.62 -5.56
N PHE A 307 9.84 -6.39 -5.83
CA PHE A 307 8.90 -7.49 -5.73
C PHE A 307 9.46 -8.59 -6.62
N ALA A 308 9.64 -9.81 -6.09
CA ALA A 308 9.73 -11.01 -6.93
C ALA A 308 8.65 -10.88 -8.00
N PRO A 309 8.85 -11.33 -9.27
CA PRO A 309 7.94 -11.03 -10.37
C PRO A 309 6.58 -11.70 -10.12
N LEU A 310 5.79 -11.05 -9.27
CA LEU A 310 4.39 -11.29 -9.05
C LEU A 310 3.78 -10.81 -10.35
N ARG A 311 3.40 -11.75 -11.21
CA ARG A 311 2.54 -11.50 -12.37
C ARG A 311 1.57 -10.38 -12.04
N LYS A 312 1.79 -9.20 -12.62
CA LYS A 312 0.88 -8.03 -12.56
C LYS A 312 0.12 -7.92 -11.24
N ALA A 313 0.82 -7.87 -10.10
CA ALA A 313 0.13 -7.68 -8.83
C ALA A 313 -0.65 -6.38 -8.88
N SER A 314 -1.93 -6.45 -8.53
CA SER A 314 -2.81 -5.28 -8.41
C SER A 314 -3.21 -5.16 -6.94
N PHE A 315 -2.84 -4.05 -6.32
CA PHE A 315 -3.25 -3.66 -4.98
C PHE A 315 -4.71 -3.23 -5.04
N LEU A 316 -5.53 -3.80 -4.16
CA LEU A 316 -6.96 -3.56 -4.08
C LEU A 316 -7.31 -2.45 -3.08
N SER A 317 -6.64 -2.44 -1.92
CA SER A 317 -6.93 -1.54 -0.81
C SER A 317 -5.72 -1.37 0.11
N ILE A 318 -5.69 -0.25 0.82
CA ILE A 318 -4.73 0.10 1.86
C ILE A 318 -5.49 0.14 3.20
N LEU A 319 -4.90 -0.48 4.21
CA LEU A 319 -5.33 -0.37 5.60
C LEU A 319 -4.11 0.08 6.41
N ALA A 320 -4.23 1.19 7.15
CA ALA A 320 -3.19 1.63 8.07
C ALA A 320 -3.52 1.14 9.49
N HIS A 321 -2.52 0.64 10.21
CA HIS A 321 -2.64 0.25 11.60
C HIS A 321 -1.34 0.51 12.36
N ALA A 322 -1.37 1.35 13.39
CA ALA A 322 -0.23 1.68 14.24
C ALA A 322 1.04 2.06 13.43
N ASN A 323 0.87 2.99 12.47
CA ASN A 323 1.88 3.42 11.49
C ASN A 323 2.30 2.38 10.44
N ASN A 324 1.81 1.14 10.52
CA ASN A 324 2.08 0.10 9.53
C ASN A 324 1.05 0.15 8.40
N LEU A 325 1.46 -0.33 7.23
CA LEU A 325 0.65 -0.45 6.04
C LEU A 325 0.33 -1.90 5.73
N LEU A 326 -0.94 -2.24 5.64
CA LEU A 326 -1.42 -3.52 5.15
C LEU A 326 -2.10 -3.30 3.80
N ILE A 327 -1.58 -3.94 2.76
CA ILE A 327 -2.00 -3.72 1.38
C ILE A 327 -2.63 -5.01 0.86
N LEU A 328 -3.93 -4.98 0.59
CA LEU A 328 -4.65 -6.10 0.01
C LEU A 328 -4.31 -6.23 -1.48
N ARG A 329 -4.11 -7.45 -1.96
CA ARG A 329 -3.76 -7.75 -3.36
C ARG A 329 -4.87 -8.53 -4.06
N ASN A 330 -4.86 -8.49 -5.39
CA ASN A 330 -5.81 -9.18 -6.26
C ASN A 330 -5.75 -10.71 -6.21
N ASP A 331 -4.68 -11.28 -5.69
CA ASP A 331 -4.53 -12.71 -5.39
C ASP A 331 -5.01 -13.10 -4.00
N HIS A 332 -5.81 -12.24 -3.35
CA HIS A 332 -6.35 -12.41 -1.99
C HIS A 332 -5.28 -12.48 -0.88
N LYS A 333 -4.02 -12.12 -1.19
CA LYS A 333 -2.95 -11.99 -0.20
C LYS A 333 -2.87 -10.55 0.31
N TYR A 334 -2.18 -10.37 1.43
CA TYR A 334 -1.82 -9.05 1.93
C TYR A 334 -0.30 -8.86 1.88
N LEU A 335 0.12 -7.63 1.64
CA LEU A 335 1.49 -7.18 1.84
C LEU A 335 1.52 -6.34 3.11
N TYR A 336 2.32 -6.76 4.08
CA TYR A 336 2.56 -5.99 5.29
C TYR A 336 3.84 -5.18 5.14
N VAL A 337 3.72 -3.88 5.37
CA VAL A 337 4.78 -2.88 5.23
C VAL A 337 4.90 -2.19 6.59
N PRO A 338 5.80 -2.64 7.46
CA PRO A 338 5.90 -2.11 8.82
C PRO A 338 6.38 -0.66 8.83
N ALA A 339 5.98 0.11 9.84
CA ALA A 339 6.47 1.46 10.04
C ALA A 339 7.96 1.44 10.37
N THR A 340 8.80 1.88 9.44
CA THR A 340 10.19 2.19 9.70
C THR A 340 10.48 3.60 9.24
N GLU A 341 11.55 4.22 9.76
CA GLU A 341 11.96 5.55 9.31
C GLU A 341 12.11 5.56 7.78
N ALA A 342 11.51 6.58 7.16
CA ALA A 342 11.38 6.65 5.71
C ALA A 342 12.75 6.55 5.03
N GLY A 343 12.90 5.53 4.18
CA GLY A 343 14.16 5.15 3.55
C GLY A 343 14.58 3.71 3.85
N ASN A 344 14.05 3.11 4.92
CA ASN A 344 14.38 1.74 5.34
C ASN A 344 13.14 0.87 5.55
N LEU A 345 12.24 0.76 4.57
CA LEU A 345 11.21 -0.29 4.64
C LEU A 345 11.86 -1.66 4.42
N PRO A 346 11.58 -2.65 5.29
CA PRO A 346 12.26 -3.93 5.23
C PRO A 346 11.89 -4.65 3.94
N THR A 347 12.90 -5.32 3.37
CA THR A 347 12.73 -6.52 2.58
C THR A 347 11.59 -7.36 3.17
N LEU A 348 10.69 -7.85 2.30
CA LEU A 348 9.74 -8.91 2.63
C LEU A 348 10.32 -9.82 3.72
N ILE A 349 9.71 -9.82 4.91
CA ILE A 349 10.03 -10.83 5.92
C ILE A 349 9.36 -12.12 5.43
N ASP A 350 9.94 -12.71 4.40
CA ASP A 350 10.31 -14.09 4.57
C ASP A 350 11.62 -14.02 5.36
N SER A 351 11.63 -14.55 6.58
CA SER A 351 12.80 -14.61 7.46
C SER A 351 13.89 -15.50 6.88
N TYR A 352 14.46 -15.12 5.75
CA TYR A 352 15.69 -15.69 5.25
C TYR A 352 16.84 -14.99 5.99
N PRO A 353 17.74 -15.75 6.64
CA PRO A 353 18.91 -15.15 7.27
C PRO A 353 19.74 -14.45 6.19
N ILE A 354 19.81 -13.12 6.27
CA ILE A 354 20.72 -12.32 5.43
C ILE A 354 22.09 -12.40 6.07
N VAL A 355 23.04 -13.01 5.35
CA VAL A 355 24.45 -13.01 5.72
C VAL A 355 25.16 -11.94 4.89
N SER A 356 25.78 -10.97 5.56
CA SER A 356 26.58 -9.93 4.92
C SER A 356 28.00 -9.93 5.47
N PHE A 357 28.96 -9.74 4.57
CA PHE A 357 30.37 -9.53 4.91
C PHE A 357 30.97 -8.55 3.90
N SER A 358 31.98 -7.81 4.32
CA SER A 358 32.69 -6.83 3.51
C SER A 358 34.16 -7.23 3.43
N ILE A 359 34.73 -7.18 2.22
CA ILE A 359 36.10 -7.58 1.95
C ILE A 359 36.77 -6.42 1.20
N GLY A 360 37.90 -5.96 1.72
CA GLY A 360 38.75 -5.02 1.00
C GLY A 360 39.37 -5.70 -0.22
N LEU A 361 39.23 -5.10 -1.40
CA LEU A 361 39.85 -5.62 -2.61
C LEU A 361 41.33 -5.26 -2.60
N HIS A 362 42.18 -6.23 -2.28
CA HIS A 362 43.63 -6.04 -2.30
C HIS A 362 44.24 -6.47 -3.64
N THR A 363 43.51 -7.31 -4.40
CA THR A 363 43.94 -7.80 -5.72
C THR A 363 42.79 -7.77 -6.74
N HIS A 364 43.12 -7.98 -8.01
CA HIS A 364 42.14 -8.05 -9.10
C HIS A 364 41.33 -9.38 -9.11
N THR A 365 41.55 -10.31 -8.18
CA THR A 365 40.75 -11.54 -8.09
C THR A 365 40.61 -11.97 -6.66
N GLU A 366 39.37 -12.01 -6.16
CA GLU A 366 39.06 -12.43 -4.81
C GLU A 366 38.20 -13.69 -4.82
N ASN A 367 38.59 -14.67 -4.01
CA ASN A 367 37.85 -15.91 -3.84
C ASN A 367 37.11 -15.86 -2.51
N ILE A 368 35.79 -15.94 -2.56
CA ILE A 368 34.92 -15.84 -1.39
C ILE A 368 34.27 -17.19 -1.18
N GLN A 369 34.60 -17.87 -0.08
CA GLN A 369 34.02 -19.16 0.25
C GLN A 369 33.06 -19.01 1.43
N VAL A 370 31.81 -19.43 1.24
CA VAL A 370 30.77 -19.40 2.26
C VAL A 370 30.41 -20.83 2.61
N THR A 371 30.80 -21.25 3.82
CA THR A 371 30.46 -22.58 4.33
C THR A 371 29.11 -22.52 5.01
N ILE A 372 28.13 -23.25 4.48
CA ILE A 372 26.78 -23.32 5.02
C ILE A 372 26.57 -24.72 5.56
N ASN A 373 26.42 -24.83 6.88
CA ASN A 373 26.18 -26.11 7.56
C ASN A 373 24.68 -26.26 7.86
N GLY A 374 24.08 -27.36 7.41
CA GLY A 374 22.65 -27.66 7.61
C GLY A 374 21.85 -27.61 6.30
N PRO A 375 20.52 -27.84 6.33
CA PRO A 375 19.67 -27.93 5.15
C PRO A 375 19.31 -26.52 4.60
N TYR A 376 20.31 -25.66 4.45
CA TYR A 376 20.14 -24.27 4.02
C TYR A 376 20.67 -24.09 2.59
N PHE A 377 20.10 -23.13 1.87
CA PHE A 377 20.48 -22.81 0.50
C PHE A 377 20.48 -21.30 0.28
N ILE A 378 21.15 -20.84 -0.78
CA ILE A 378 21.23 -19.43 -1.15
C ILE A 378 20.21 -19.17 -2.27
N GLY A 379 19.16 -18.41 -1.98
CA GLY A 379 18.14 -18.03 -2.96
C GLY A 379 18.49 -16.79 -3.80
N ALA A 380 19.33 -15.90 -3.28
CA ALA A 380 19.79 -14.72 -3.97
C ALA A 380 21.16 -14.26 -3.44
N LEU A 381 21.94 -13.61 -4.29
CA LEU A 381 23.23 -12.99 -3.96
C LEU A 381 23.20 -11.52 -4.36
N ARG A 382 23.44 -10.62 -3.40
CA ARG A 382 23.62 -9.19 -3.67
C ARG A 382 25.11 -8.85 -3.60
N LEU A 383 25.67 -8.39 -4.71
CA LEU A 383 27.05 -7.92 -4.79
C LEU A 383 27.06 -6.39 -4.87
N CYS A 384 27.73 -5.75 -3.92
CA CYS A 384 27.90 -4.29 -3.90
C CYS A 384 29.38 -3.92 -3.95
N LEU A 385 29.70 -2.87 -4.72
CA LEU A 385 31.03 -2.30 -4.88
C LEU A 385 31.01 -0.86 -4.38
N TYR A 386 31.93 -0.59 -3.45
CA TYR A 386 32.08 0.72 -2.81
C TYR A 386 33.50 1.23 -2.99
N GLY A 387 33.63 2.50 -3.34
CA GLY A 387 34.91 3.19 -3.43
C GLY A 387 34.76 4.64 -3.00
N SER A 388 35.70 5.11 -2.18
CA SER A 388 35.71 6.48 -1.69
C SER A 388 35.93 7.49 -2.82
N GLN A 389 35.40 8.70 -2.64
CA GLN A 389 35.74 9.83 -3.49
C GLN A 389 37.19 10.25 -3.20
N VAL A 390 37.96 10.55 -4.24
CA VAL A 390 39.32 11.11 -4.13
C VAL A 390 39.35 12.45 -4.86
N ILE A 391 39.88 13.49 -4.22
CA ILE A 391 40.13 14.79 -4.85
C ILE A 391 41.57 15.16 -4.54
N GLU A 392 42.36 15.34 -5.58
CA GLU A 392 43.77 15.75 -5.49
C GLU A 392 43.97 17.02 -6.29
N ASP A 393 44.51 18.04 -5.65
CA ASP A 393 44.89 19.28 -6.32
C ASP A 393 46.40 19.26 -6.60
N THR A 394 46.76 19.25 -7.87
CA THR A 394 48.15 19.13 -8.33
C THR A 394 48.57 20.37 -9.13
N LEU A 395 49.87 20.48 -9.44
CA LEU A 395 50.38 21.52 -10.34
C LEU A 395 49.82 21.38 -11.77
N SER A 396 49.46 20.16 -12.19
CA SER A 396 48.90 19.86 -13.51
C SER A 396 47.37 20.03 -13.60
N GLY A 397 46.66 20.20 -12.48
CA GLY A 397 45.22 20.32 -12.47
C GLY A 397 44.55 19.74 -11.22
N ILE A 398 43.21 19.82 -11.19
CA ILE A 398 42.37 19.20 -10.16
C ILE A 398 41.94 17.81 -10.64
N HIS A 399 42.40 16.77 -9.97
CA HIS A 399 42.01 15.39 -10.24
C HIS A 399 40.89 14.98 -9.27
N ARG A 400 39.72 14.66 -9.81
CA ARG A 400 38.56 14.19 -9.06
C ARG A 400 38.21 12.78 -9.49
N LEU A 401 38.24 11.83 -8.58
CA LEU A 401 37.64 10.50 -8.77
C LEU A 401 36.33 10.44 -7.99
N ARG A 402 35.21 10.23 -8.69
CA ARG A 402 33.88 10.13 -8.07
C ARG A 402 33.75 8.87 -7.24
N LYS A 403 32.94 8.94 -6.17
CA LYS A 403 32.54 7.80 -5.34
C LYS A 403 31.96 6.68 -6.23
N LEU A 404 32.39 5.44 -5.98
CA LEU A 404 31.77 4.25 -6.54
C LEU A 404 30.77 3.69 -5.53
N ASP A 405 29.53 3.49 -5.98
CA ASP A 405 28.44 2.95 -5.16
C ASP A 405 27.46 2.21 -6.08
N VAL A 406 27.72 0.92 -6.32
CA VAL A 406 26.93 0.11 -7.26
C VAL A 406 26.63 -1.24 -6.64
N CYS A 407 25.36 -1.64 -6.69
CA CYS A 407 24.90 -2.96 -6.26
C CYS A 407 24.17 -3.67 -7.39
N ASN A 408 24.41 -4.98 -7.55
CA ASN A 408 23.60 -5.86 -8.39
C ASN A 408 23.13 -7.08 -7.59
N ILE A 409 21.92 -7.54 -7.88
CA ILE A 409 21.35 -8.76 -7.30
C ILE A 409 21.28 -9.85 -8.36
N PHE A 410 21.72 -11.04 -7.98
CA PHE A 410 21.70 -12.25 -8.78
C PHE A 410 20.76 -13.24 -8.11
N PHE A 411 19.80 -13.76 -8.84
CA PHE A 411 18.86 -14.77 -8.37
C PHE A 411 18.41 -15.63 -9.55
N THR A 412 17.85 -16.80 -9.25
CA THR A 412 17.24 -17.69 -10.23
C THR A 412 15.78 -17.93 -9.85
N GLU A 413 14.87 -17.91 -10.82
CA GLU A 413 13.46 -18.19 -10.56
C GLU A 413 13.29 -19.68 -10.26
N ASN A 414 12.75 -20.01 -9.08
CA ASN A 414 12.51 -21.39 -8.60
C ASN A 414 13.77 -22.27 -8.45
N GLN A 415 14.95 -21.68 -8.53
CA GLN A 415 16.23 -22.37 -8.43
C GLN A 415 17.06 -21.77 -7.30
N THR A 416 18.12 -22.47 -6.91
CA THR A 416 19.10 -22.00 -5.93
C THR A 416 20.34 -21.56 -6.67
N ILE A 417 21.08 -20.64 -6.07
CA ILE A 417 22.41 -20.33 -6.57
C ILE A 417 23.29 -21.58 -6.43
N GLY A 418 24.00 -21.92 -7.50
CA GLY A 418 24.88 -23.09 -7.56
C GLY A 418 25.96 -23.07 -6.48
N LEU A 419 26.52 -24.25 -6.21
CA LEU A 419 27.59 -24.46 -5.23
C LEU A 419 28.90 -23.80 -5.66
N SER A 420 29.07 -23.50 -6.95
CA SER A 420 30.22 -22.79 -7.49
C SER A 420 29.78 -21.78 -8.55
N SER A 421 29.69 -20.50 -8.19
CA SER A 421 29.34 -19.44 -9.14
C SER A 421 30.50 -18.46 -9.36
N ASN A 422 30.62 -17.97 -10.59
CA ASN A 422 31.70 -17.11 -11.02
C ASN A 422 31.16 -15.77 -11.55
N PHE A 423 31.57 -14.68 -10.92
CA PHE A 423 31.15 -13.32 -11.25
C PHE A 423 32.32 -12.56 -11.85
N ASN A 424 32.14 -12.08 -13.09
CA ASN A 424 33.10 -11.18 -13.73
C ASN A 424 32.62 -9.74 -13.55
N VAL A 425 33.35 -8.99 -12.73
CA VAL A 425 33.20 -7.54 -12.61
C VAL A 425 34.21 -6.88 -13.53
N ARG A 426 33.73 -6.14 -14.54
CA ARG A 426 34.60 -5.29 -15.36
C ARG A 426 34.47 -3.84 -14.91
N LEU A 427 35.58 -3.18 -14.63
CA LEU A 427 35.62 -1.76 -14.26
C LEU A 427 36.18 -0.97 -15.44
N ILE A 428 35.38 -0.03 -15.96
CA ILE A 428 35.83 0.91 -17.00
C ILE A 428 36.01 2.28 -16.35
N LYS A 429 37.17 2.90 -16.55
CA LYS A 429 37.43 4.28 -16.12
C LYS A 429 37.02 5.25 -17.22
N ILE A 430 36.12 6.17 -16.92
CA ILE A 430 35.76 7.29 -17.80
C ILE A 430 36.42 8.54 -17.23
N ILE A 431 37.11 9.31 -18.06
CA ILE A 431 37.81 10.53 -17.65
C ILE A 431 37.28 11.69 -18.49
N ASN A 432 36.61 12.65 -17.85
CA ASN A 432 36.24 13.90 -18.48
C ASN A 432 37.32 14.93 -18.20
N ILE A 433 37.76 15.65 -19.22
CA ILE A 433 38.73 16.73 -19.10
C ILE A 433 38.01 18.03 -19.43
N THR A 434 38.03 18.97 -18.49
CA THR A 434 37.50 20.31 -18.67
C THR A 434 38.66 21.29 -18.70
N GLU A 435 38.86 21.91 -19.86
CA GLU A 435 39.85 22.96 -20.04
C GLU A 435 39.26 24.32 -19.61
N PRO A 436 40.03 25.15 -18.90
CA PRO A 436 39.55 26.43 -18.42
C PRO A 436 39.42 27.47 -19.55
N LEU A 437 38.48 28.41 -19.36
CA LEU A 437 38.30 29.61 -20.19
C LEU A 437 39.47 30.61 -20.07
N ILE A 438 40.09 30.67 -18.89
CA ILE A 438 41.11 31.65 -18.54
C ILE A 438 42.42 30.90 -18.31
N GLY A 439 43.52 31.37 -18.92
CA GLY A 439 44.82 30.67 -18.91
C GLY A 439 45.49 30.48 -17.53
N ASN A 440 44.91 31.02 -16.45
CA ASN A 440 45.39 30.87 -15.07
C ASN A 440 44.60 29.85 -14.25
N ASP A 441 43.47 29.35 -14.76
CA ASP A 441 42.68 28.35 -14.05
C ASP A 441 43.25 26.95 -14.29
N LYS A 442 42.92 26.01 -13.40
CA LYS A 442 43.42 24.62 -13.47
C LYS A 442 42.53 23.77 -14.37
N ILE A 443 43.15 22.88 -15.16
CA ILE A 443 42.45 21.81 -15.87
C ILE A 443 41.78 20.90 -14.84
N ILE A 444 40.53 20.50 -15.10
CA ILE A 444 39.80 19.58 -14.22
C ILE A 444 39.72 18.21 -14.90
N PHE A 445 40.22 17.18 -14.23
CA PHE A 445 40.09 15.77 -14.62
C PHE A 445 39.02 15.12 -13.73
N ASP A 446 37.82 14.84 -14.26
CA ASP A 446 36.73 14.17 -13.54
C ASP A 446 36.62 12.70 -13.98
N GLY A 447 37.14 11.80 -13.16
CA GLY A 447 37.13 10.37 -13.32
C GLY A 447 35.90 9.70 -12.70
N ARG A 448 35.31 8.74 -13.41
CA ARG A 448 34.23 7.88 -12.91
C ARG A 448 34.49 6.42 -13.26
N TRP A 449 34.27 5.53 -12.29
CA TRP A 449 34.20 4.09 -12.55
C TRP A 449 32.81 3.69 -13.01
N THR A 450 32.75 2.92 -14.10
CA THR A 450 31.53 2.30 -14.62
C THR A 450 31.68 0.79 -14.56
N PRO A 451 31.19 0.13 -13.48
CA PRO A 451 31.22 -1.31 -13.39
C PRO A 451 30.20 -1.95 -14.34
N THR A 452 30.60 -3.02 -15.00
CA THR A 452 29.69 -3.98 -15.61
C THR A 452 29.88 -5.32 -14.92
N ILE A 453 28.86 -5.76 -14.20
CA ILE A 453 28.88 -7.04 -13.50
C ILE A 453 28.13 -8.02 -14.40
N LYS A 454 28.86 -8.98 -14.98
CA LYS A 454 28.27 -10.05 -15.78
C LYS A 454 28.50 -11.36 -15.05
N ASN A 455 27.45 -12.17 -14.99
CA ASN A 455 27.63 -13.58 -14.66
C ASN A 455 28.26 -14.29 -15.87
N VAL A 456 29.15 -15.24 -15.61
CA VAL A 456 29.90 -15.97 -16.64
C VAL A 456 29.20 -17.26 -17.03
N ASP A 457 28.52 -17.90 -16.06
CA ASP A 457 27.93 -19.24 -16.20
C ASP A 457 26.47 -19.23 -15.68
N ASP A 458 25.70 -20.30 -15.87
CA ASP A 458 24.35 -20.39 -15.28
C ASP A 458 24.44 -20.20 -13.75
N LEU A 459 23.57 -19.35 -13.18
CA LEU A 459 23.50 -19.18 -11.71
C LEU A 459 23.01 -20.46 -11.04
N SER A 460 22.44 -21.38 -11.80
CA SER A 460 21.87 -22.62 -11.34
C SER A 460 22.80 -23.80 -11.61
N ASP A 461 23.03 -24.61 -10.59
CA ASP A 461 23.41 -26.00 -10.82
C ASP A 461 22.10 -26.75 -11.09
N GLU A 462 21.85 -27.19 -12.33
CA GLU A 462 20.73 -28.08 -12.61
C GLU A 462 20.83 -29.31 -11.69
N LEU A 463 19.83 -29.52 -10.82
CA LEU A 463 19.78 -30.71 -9.97
C LEU A 463 18.43 -31.43 -10.12
N TYR A 464 18.51 -32.53 -10.85
CA TYR A 464 17.53 -33.60 -10.95
C TYR A 464 17.60 -34.47 -9.68
N PHE A 465 16.47 -34.65 -8.98
CA PHE A 465 15.94 -35.95 -8.55
C PHE A 465 14.59 -35.77 -7.84
N GLU A 466 13.61 -36.58 -8.26
CA GLU A 466 12.27 -36.67 -7.68
C GLU A 466 12.20 -37.96 -6.84
N LYS A 467 11.86 -37.85 -5.56
CA LYS A 467 11.39 -38.99 -4.77
C LYS A 467 10.14 -38.55 -4.01
N ASP A 468 9.04 -39.26 -4.23
CA ASP A 468 7.74 -39.05 -3.58
C ASP A 468 7.08 -37.66 -3.81
N GLY A 469 7.38 -37.00 -4.94
CA GLY A 469 6.76 -35.72 -5.32
C GLY A 469 7.14 -34.53 -4.43
N GLN A 470 8.14 -34.70 -3.55
CA GLN A 470 8.70 -33.62 -2.74
C GLN A 470 10.14 -33.31 -3.17
N TYR A 471 10.38 -32.04 -3.51
CA TYR A 471 11.72 -31.54 -3.81
C TYR A 471 12.57 -31.52 -2.53
N LEU A 472 13.39 -32.53 -2.29
CA LEU A 472 14.38 -32.54 -1.22
C LEU A 472 15.72 -32.01 -1.74
N ARG A 473 15.97 -30.71 -1.58
CA ARG A 473 17.30 -30.13 -1.80
C ARG A 473 18.17 -30.35 -0.57
N TYR A 474 19.03 -31.37 -0.61
CA TYR A 474 20.17 -31.45 0.30
C TYR A 474 21.33 -30.67 -0.32
N ALA A 475 21.55 -29.43 0.10
CA ALA A 475 22.79 -28.74 -0.24
C ALA A 475 23.92 -29.30 0.62
N SER A 476 24.96 -29.83 -0.04
CA SER A 476 26.20 -30.26 0.58
C SER A 476 27.01 -29.09 1.15
N ASN A 477 27.58 -29.32 2.32
CA ASN A 477 28.54 -28.61 3.20
C ASN A 477 29.29 -27.31 2.79
N THR A 478 29.34 -26.83 1.54
CA THR A 478 30.12 -25.62 1.17
C THR A 478 29.68 -25.00 -0.16
N THR A 479 29.44 -23.68 -0.19
CA THR A 479 29.24 -22.89 -1.43
C THR A 479 30.44 -21.97 -1.67
N LYS A 480 30.93 -21.92 -2.90
CA LYS A 480 32.08 -21.10 -3.30
C LYS A 480 31.69 -20.06 -4.34
N PHE A 481 31.98 -18.80 -4.06
CA PHE A 481 31.83 -17.68 -4.98
C PHE A 481 33.19 -17.18 -5.43
N ILE A 482 33.39 -17.11 -6.74
CA ILE A 482 34.62 -16.56 -7.33
C ILE A 482 34.26 -15.22 -7.94
N ILE A 483 34.87 -14.13 -7.46
CA ILE A 483 34.64 -12.78 -8.00
C ILE A 483 35.93 -12.30 -8.66
N ARG A 484 35.89 -12.16 -9.98
CA ARG A 484 37.03 -11.69 -10.78
C ARG A 484 36.81 -10.25 -11.17
N PHE A 485 37.76 -9.40 -10.79
CA PHE A 485 37.79 -8.02 -11.21
C PHE A 485 38.73 -7.88 -12.41
N LYS A 486 38.23 -7.24 -13.46
CA LYS A 486 39.05 -6.85 -14.59
C LYS A 486 38.88 -5.37 -14.83
N GLU A 487 39.96 -4.62 -14.66
CA GLU A 487 40.02 -3.25 -15.15
C GLU A 487 40.26 -3.29 -16.66
N GLU A 488 39.40 -2.63 -17.44
CA GLU A 488 39.61 -2.51 -18.88
C GLU A 488 40.50 -1.30 -19.15
N THR A 489 41.45 -1.46 -20.07
CA THR A 489 42.53 -0.50 -20.34
C THR A 489 42.13 0.68 -21.22
N TYR A 490 40.90 0.69 -21.76
CA TYR A 490 40.40 1.81 -22.55
C TYR A 490 39.61 2.76 -21.64
N PHE A 491 39.94 4.03 -21.70
CA PHE A 491 39.18 5.12 -21.10
C PHE A 491 38.45 5.89 -22.19
N LEU A 492 37.25 6.39 -21.86
CA LEU A 492 36.56 7.35 -22.71
C LEU A 492 36.98 8.74 -22.25
N GLU A 493 37.75 9.42 -23.09
CA GLU A 493 38.17 10.80 -22.89
C GLU A 493 37.16 11.74 -23.57
N ASN A 494 36.60 12.66 -22.79
CA ASN A 494 35.75 13.71 -23.30
C ASN A 494 36.39 15.06 -22.98
N ILE A 495 36.89 15.74 -24.01
CA ILE A 495 37.49 17.07 -23.89
C ILE A 495 36.39 18.10 -24.16
N GLN A 496 36.11 18.92 -23.15
CA GLN A 496 35.17 20.03 -23.29
C GLN A 496 35.96 21.33 -23.31
N SER A 497 35.98 21.97 -24.47
CA SER A 497 36.45 23.35 -24.61
C SER A 497 35.29 24.32 -24.44
N PRO A 498 35.53 25.53 -23.93
CA PRO A 498 34.48 26.53 -23.79
C PRO A 498 33.94 27.00 -25.16
N ILE A 499 32.66 27.37 -25.21
CA ILE A 499 32.01 27.96 -26.41
C ILE A 499 32.45 29.42 -26.58
#